data_AF-A0A167Q9E7-F1
#
_entry.id   AF-A0A167Q9E7-F1
#
_cell.length_a   1.000
_cell.length_b   1.000
_cell.length_c   1.000
_cell.angle_alpha   90.00
_cell.angle_beta   90.00
_cell.angle_gamma   90.00
#
_symmetry.space_group_name_H-M   'P 1'
#
loop_
_entity.id
_entity.type
_entity.pdbx_description
1 polymer ?
#
loop_
_entity_poly.entity_id
_entity_poly.type
_entity_poly.pdbx_seq_one_letter_code
_entity_poly.pdbx_strand_id
1 'polypeptide(L)'
;KFVAVTELGKVDADRLNRDEQYLQYQKAQVDRFCRNNYEVNSYQAPKREERAIGRRAKPTVSISPTKMEHSSPNTILLCTATGFYPVEIEVQWLKNGQPEEEGVAFGEELQNGDWTYQLQVMLETQPQWGDVYT
;
A
#
# COMPACT_ATOMS: atom_id res chain seq x y z
N LYS A 1 -0.17 23.92 19.86
CA LYS A 1 0.34 25.24 19.43
C LYS A 1 0.88 25.08 18.02
N PHE A 2 0.83 26.12 17.21
CA PHE A 2 1.45 26.14 15.90
C PHE A 2 2.97 26.20 16.04
N VAL A 3 3.67 25.47 15.17
CA VAL A 3 5.13 25.44 15.09
C VAL A 3 5.50 25.78 13.66
N ALA A 4 6.31 26.81 13.46
CA ALA A 4 6.76 27.19 12.14
C ALA A 4 7.74 26.15 11.59
N VAL A 5 7.52 25.69 10.36
CA VAL A 5 8.43 24.77 9.65
C VAL A 5 9.60 25.53 9.03
N THR A 6 9.36 26.79 8.63
CA THR A 6 10.37 27.66 8.00
C THR A 6 10.43 29.00 8.72
N GLU A 7 11.50 29.76 8.48
CA GLU A 7 11.67 31.12 9.00
C GLU A 7 10.51 32.05 8.65
N LEU A 8 10.01 31.98 7.41
CA LEU A 8 8.87 32.76 6.94
C LEU A 8 7.60 32.52 7.77
N GLY A 9 7.42 31.29 8.28
CA GLY A 9 6.25 30.93 9.07
C GLY A 9 6.26 31.39 10.53
N LYS A 10 7.37 31.93 11.04
CA LYS A 10 7.48 32.30 12.46
C LYS A 10 6.47 33.37 12.87
N VAL A 11 6.30 34.40 12.04
CA VAL A 11 5.36 35.50 12.31
C VAL A 11 3.92 34.99 12.39
N ASP A 12 3.54 34.06 11.52
CA ASP A 12 2.21 33.45 11.54
C ASP A 12 2.02 32.52 12.74
N ALA A 13 3.03 31.68 13.05
CA ALA A 13 2.95 30.82 14.23
C ALA A 13 2.80 31.63 15.52
N ASP A 14 3.55 32.71 15.68
CA ASP A 14 3.44 33.61 16.84
C ASP A 14 2.07 34.28 16.92
N ARG A 15 1.55 34.78 15.79
CA ARG A 15 0.23 35.40 15.71
C ARG A 15 -0.87 34.41 16.10
N LEU A 16 -0.89 33.22 15.49
CA LEU A 16 -1.91 32.20 15.73
C LEU A 16 -1.83 31.63 17.15
N ASN A 17 -0.63 31.58 17.74
CA ASN A 17 -0.46 31.10 19.11
C ASN A 17 -0.92 32.10 20.18
N ARG A 18 -1.06 33.38 19.84
CA ARG A 18 -1.61 34.41 20.76
C ARG A 18 -3.14 34.40 20.81
N ASP A 19 -3.81 33.80 19.83
CA ASP A 19 -5.26 33.67 19.81
C ASP A 19 -5.69 32.37 20.51
N GLU A 20 -6.07 32.48 21.78
CA GLU A 20 -6.48 31.35 22.60
C GLU A 20 -7.77 30.69 22.08
N GLN A 21 -8.73 31.47 21.58
CA GLN A 21 -9.99 30.94 21.07
C GLN A 21 -9.75 30.11 19.82
N TYR A 22 -8.94 30.62 18.90
CA TYR A 22 -8.56 29.90 17.70
C TYR A 22 -7.78 28.62 18.03
N LEU A 23 -6.85 28.66 18.99
CA LEU A 23 -6.13 27.48 19.45
C LEU A 23 -7.07 26.42 20.02
N GLN A 24 -8.07 26.81 20.83
CA GLN A 24 -9.05 25.87 21.38
C GLN A 24 -9.96 25.29 20.29
N TYR A 25 -10.43 26.12 19.36
CA TYR A 25 -11.21 25.65 18.21
C TYR A 25 -10.46 24.60 17.39
N GLN A 26 -9.18 24.85 17.09
CA GLN A 26 -8.34 23.94 16.32
C GLN A 26 -8.08 22.63 17.07
N LYS A 27 -7.87 22.66 18.39
CA LYS A 27 -7.77 21.44 19.20
C LYS A 27 -9.06 20.63 19.15
N ALA A 28 -10.22 21.29 19.25
CA ALA A 28 -11.52 20.62 19.24
C ALA A 28 -11.86 19.98 17.87
N GLN A 29 -11.22 20.39 16.77
CA GLN A 29 -11.42 19.75 15.46
C GLN A 29 -11.02 18.27 15.44
N VAL A 30 -10.08 17.86 16.30
CA VAL A 30 -9.66 16.45 16.37
C VAL A 30 -10.84 15.55 16.71
N ASP A 31 -11.64 15.91 17.71
CA ASP A 31 -12.80 15.11 18.10
C ASP A 31 -14.03 15.45 17.25
N ARG A 32 -14.29 16.75 16.99
CA ARG A 32 -15.49 17.18 16.27
C ARG A 32 -15.48 16.78 14.80
N PHE A 33 -14.33 16.84 14.14
CA PHE A 33 -14.21 16.58 12.71
C PHE A 33 -13.54 15.23 12.45
N CYS A 34 -12.32 15.00 12.94
CA CYS A 34 -11.56 13.80 12.57
C CYS A 34 -12.18 12.52 13.14
N ARG A 35 -12.41 12.46 14.46
CA ARG A 35 -13.00 11.28 15.11
C ARG A 35 -14.42 11.02 14.63
N ASN A 36 -15.25 12.08 14.57
CA ASN A 36 -16.63 11.96 14.08
C ASN A 36 -16.69 11.41 12.65
N ASN A 37 -15.93 11.97 11.72
CA ASN A 37 -15.92 11.47 10.34
C ASN A 37 -15.37 10.05 10.24
N TYR A 38 -14.36 9.69 11.04
CA TYR A 38 -13.86 8.31 11.07
C TYR A 38 -14.93 7.31 11.52
N GLU A 39 -15.69 7.64 12.57
CA GLU A 39 -16.79 6.80 13.07
C GLU A 39 -17.91 6.65 12.03
N VAL A 40 -18.34 7.77 11.42
CA VAL A 40 -19.34 7.76 10.35
C VAL A 40 -18.89 6.86 9.19
N ASN A 41 -17.66 7.01 8.73
CA ASN A 41 -17.12 6.27 7.58
C ASN A 41 -16.75 4.80 7.87
N SER A 42 -16.72 4.39 9.14
CA SER A 42 -16.43 2.99 9.55
C SER A 42 -17.69 2.18 9.85
N TYR A 43 -18.71 2.78 10.45
CA TYR A 43 -19.90 2.06 10.92
C TYR A 43 -21.16 2.27 10.09
N GLN A 44 -21.32 3.44 9.43
CA GLN A 44 -22.62 3.82 8.85
C GLN A 44 -22.82 3.35 7.40
N ALA A 45 -21.80 2.86 6.71
CA ALA A 45 -22.00 2.28 5.37
C ALA A 45 -22.60 0.86 5.49
N PRO A 46 -23.80 0.63 4.91
CA PRO A 46 -24.58 -0.60 5.10
C PRO A 46 -23.90 -1.84 4.48
N LYS A 47 -23.10 -1.66 3.43
CA LYS A 47 -22.28 -2.73 2.83
C LYS A 47 -20.79 -2.52 3.11
N ARG A 48 -20.07 -3.62 3.31
CA ARG A 48 -18.61 -3.61 3.53
C ARG A 48 -17.84 -2.97 2.37
N GLU A 49 -18.33 -3.14 1.14
CA GLU A 49 -17.74 -2.59 -0.08
C GLU A 49 -17.92 -1.07 -0.21
N GLU A 50 -18.91 -0.51 0.48
CA GLU A 50 -19.24 0.93 0.49
C GLU A 50 -18.56 1.68 1.66
N ARG A 51 -17.97 0.96 2.63
CA ARG A 51 -17.23 1.57 3.74
C ARG A 51 -15.88 2.06 3.25
N ALA A 52 -15.57 3.33 3.49
CA ALA A 52 -14.21 3.84 3.24
C ALA A 52 -13.21 3.21 4.23
N ILE A 53 -13.58 3.16 5.52
CA ILE A 53 -12.72 2.55 6.56
C ILE A 53 -12.99 1.05 6.61
N GLY A 54 -11.93 0.26 6.45
CA GLY A 54 -12.01 -1.20 6.45
C GLY A 54 -12.44 -1.80 5.10
N ARG A 55 -12.50 -1.01 4.03
CA ARG A 55 -12.58 -1.50 2.65
C ARG A 55 -11.49 -2.54 2.42
N ARG A 56 -11.84 -3.64 1.75
CA ARG A 56 -10.85 -4.63 1.30
C ARG A 56 -11.19 -5.07 -0.11
N ALA A 57 -10.18 -5.15 -0.96
CA ALA A 57 -10.27 -5.75 -2.29
C ALA A 57 -9.23 -6.87 -2.36
N LYS A 58 -9.65 -8.06 -2.80
CA LYS A 58 -8.74 -9.20 -2.94
C LYS A 58 -7.88 -9.01 -4.20
N PRO A 59 -6.58 -9.33 -4.16
CA PRO A 59 -5.76 -9.29 -5.36
C PRO A 59 -6.24 -10.32 -6.38
N THR A 60 -6.10 -9.97 -7.65
CA THR A 60 -5.99 -10.95 -8.73
C THR A 60 -4.50 -11.21 -8.94
N VAL A 61 -4.10 -12.48 -8.90
CA VAL A 61 -2.69 -12.88 -9.00
C VAL A 61 -2.49 -13.68 -10.27
N SER A 62 -1.46 -13.34 -11.04
CA SER A 62 -1.01 -14.12 -12.19
C SER A 62 0.50 -14.36 -12.10
N ILE A 63 0.92 -15.55 -12.51
CA ILE A 63 2.33 -15.90 -12.66
C ILE A 63 2.59 -16.12 -14.15
N SER A 64 3.55 -15.40 -14.70
CA SER A 64 3.97 -15.54 -16.09
C SER A 64 5.49 -15.66 -16.22
N PRO A 65 6.01 -16.58 -17.04
CA PRO A 65 7.43 -16.64 -17.34
C PRO A 65 7.80 -15.51 -18.31
N THR A 66 8.93 -14.86 -18.04
CA THR A 66 9.62 -13.95 -18.95
C THR A 66 10.98 -14.57 -19.24
N LYS A 67 11.24 -14.88 -20.51
CA LYS A 67 12.57 -15.37 -20.92
C LYS A 67 13.54 -14.19 -20.88
N MET A 68 14.72 -14.42 -20.28
CA MET A 68 15.88 -13.57 -20.54
C MET A 68 16.34 -13.77 -22.00
N GLU A 69 17.44 -13.12 -22.39
CA GLU A 69 18.06 -13.34 -23.71
C GLU A 69 18.14 -14.85 -24.04
N HIS A 70 18.00 -15.18 -25.34
CA HIS A 70 17.90 -16.57 -25.81
C HIS A 70 19.03 -17.52 -25.35
N SER A 71 20.17 -16.97 -24.93
CA SER A 71 21.34 -17.71 -24.45
C SER A 71 21.37 -17.93 -22.93
N SER A 72 20.53 -17.25 -22.16
CA SER A 72 20.54 -17.36 -20.69
C SER A 72 19.88 -18.67 -20.25
N PRO A 73 20.52 -19.44 -19.35
CA PRO A 73 19.87 -20.59 -18.72
C PRO A 73 18.79 -20.16 -17.72
N ASN A 74 18.77 -18.88 -17.31
CA ASN A 74 17.86 -18.36 -16.30
C ASN A 74 16.53 -17.89 -16.91
N THR A 75 15.45 -18.15 -16.19
CA THR A 75 14.09 -17.67 -16.48
C THR A 75 13.64 -16.78 -15.33
N ILE A 76 12.99 -15.66 -15.66
CA ILE A 76 12.32 -14.84 -14.66
C ILE A 76 10.85 -15.29 -14.59
N LEU A 77 10.39 -15.68 -13.42
CA LEU A 77 8.97 -15.81 -13.14
C LEU A 77 8.47 -14.49 -12.55
N LEU A 78 7.42 -13.93 -13.14
CA LEU A 78 6.81 -12.69 -12.70
C LEU A 78 5.46 -12.98 -12.07
N CYS A 79 5.35 -12.76 -10.76
CA CYS A 79 4.09 -12.73 -10.03
C CYS A 79 3.55 -11.29 -10.08
N THR A 80 2.37 -11.11 -10.66
CA THR A 80 1.68 -9.82 -10.70
C THR A 80 0.44 -9.91 -9.84
N ALA A 81 0.42 -9.18 -8.72
CA ALA A 81 -0.76 -8.99 -7.89
C ALA A 81 -1.39 -7.63 -8.22
N THR A 82 -2.66 -7.59 -8.61
CA THR A 82 -3.37 -6.35 -8.98
C THR A 82 -4.73 -6.24 -8.32
N GLY A 83 -5.25 -5.02 -8.23
CA GLY A 83 -6.62 -4.75 -7.79
C GLY A 83 -6.84 -4.92 -6.28
N PHE A 84 -5.77 -4.97 -5.48
CA PHE A 84 -5.88 -5.14 -4.03
C PHE A 84 -5.97 -3.82 -3.27
N TYR A 85 -6.58 -3.89 -2.09
CA TYR A 85 -6.64 -2.79 -1.13
C TYR A 85 -6.82 -3.37 0.28
N PRO A 86 -6.15 -2.85 1.33
CA PRO A 86 -5.25 -1.69 1.34
C PRO A 86 -3.88 -2.00 0.71
N VAL A 87 -2.91 -1.08 0.82
CA VAL A 87 -1.57 -1.23 0.20
C VAL A 87 -0.77 -2.35 0.86
N GLU A 88 -1.02 -2.64 2.14
CA GLU A 88 -0.31 -3.67 2.88
C GLU A 88 -0.65 -5.07 2.34
N ILE A 89 0.35 -5.73 1.77
CA ILE A 89 0.28 -7.10 1.25
C ILE A 89 1.60 -7.83 1.53
N GLU A 90 1.53 -9.16 1.66
CA GLU A 90 2.69 -10.04 1.76
C GLU A 90 2.63 -11.03 0.60
N VAL A 91 3.75 -11.17 -0.13
CA VAL A 91 3.89 -12.08 -1.26
C VAL A 91 5.17 -12.87 -1.05
N GLN A 92 5.06 -14.20 -1.14
CA GLN A 92 6.16 -15.13 -0.98
C GLN A 92 6.13 -16.13 -2.12
N TRP A 93 7.29 -16.40 -2.72
CA TRP A 93 7.44 -17.48 -3.68
C TRP A 93 7.61 -18.81 -2.96
N LEU A 94 6.96 -19.84 -3.48
CA LEU A 94 7.21 -21.22 -3.09
C LEU A 94 7.74 -22.01 -4.28
N LYS A 95 8.84 -22.73 -4.07
CA LYS A 95 9.34 -23.76 -4.98
C LYS A 95 9.07 -25.12 -4.36
N ASN A 96 8.29 -25.96 -5.04
CA ASN A 96 7.90 -27.29 -4.57
C ASN A 96 7.29 -27.27 -3.14
N GLY A 97 6.53 -26.21 -2.84
CA GLY A 97 5.88 -25.99 -1.55
C GLY A 97 6.78 -25.47 -0.43
N GLN A 98 8.05 -25.18 -0.70
CA GLN A 98 8.97 -24.56 0.26
C GLN A 98 9.24 -23.10 -0.09
N PRO A 99 9.38 -22.20 0.90
CA PRO A 99 9.84 -20.83 0.68
C PRO A 99 11.08 -20.75 -0.21
N GLU A 100 11.00 -19.93 -1.25
CA GLU A 100 12.11 -19.58 -2.13
C GLU A 100 12.39 -18.09 -1.95
N GLU A 101 13.59 -17.76 -1.47
CA GLU A 101 14.06 -16.38 -1.27
C GLU A 101 15.20 -16.04 -2.23
N GLU A 102 15.89 -17.05 -2.78
CA GLU A 102 16.99 -16.84 -3.69
C GLU A 102 16.48 -16.34 -5.05
N GLY A 103 17.06 -15.24 -5.54
CA GLY A 103 16.65 -14.64 -6.82
C GLY A 103 15.31 -13.89 -6.77
N VAL A 104 14.72 -13.70 -5.58
CA VAL A 104 13.50 -12.91 -5.42
C VAL A 104 13.79 -11.41 -5.42
N ALA A 105 13.04 -10.65 -6.20
CA ALA A 105 13.08 -9.19 -6.23
C ALA A 105 11.67 -8.61 -6.23
N PHE A 106 11.43 -7.62 -5.36
CA PHE A 106 10.17 -6.87 -5.30
C PHE A 106 10.27 -5.64 -6.21
N GLY A 107 9.27 -5.47 -7.08
CA GLY A 107 9.04 -4.22 -7.78
C GLY A 107 8.43 -3.16 -6.87
N GLU A 108 8.26 -1.95 -7.38
CA GLU A 108 7.58 -0.88 -6.65
C GLU A 108 6.08 -1.16 -6.51
N GLU A 109 5.50 -0.85 -5.34
CA GLU A 109 4.04 -0.79 -5.19
C GLU A 109 3.48 0.41 -5.97
N LEU A 110 2.56 0.14 -6.90
CA LEU A 110 1.95 1.18 -7.72
C LEU A 110 0.47 1.37 -7.37
N GLN A 111 0.02 2.62 -7.38
CA GLN A 111 -1.38 2.98 -7.19
C GLN A 111 -2.09 3.11 -8.55
N ASN A 112 -3.23 2.43 -8.72
CA ASN A 112 -3.96 2.37 -9.98
C ASN A 112 -4.88 3.58 -10.25
N GLY A 113 -5.08 4.46 -9.26
CA GLY A 113 -5.97 5.62 -9.35
C GLY A 113 -7.46 5.33 -9.13
N ASP A 114 -7.85 4.06 -8.99
CA ASP A 114 -9.20 3.57 -8.69
C ASP A 114 -9.36 3.07 -7.24
N TRP A 115 -8.47 3.54 -6.36
CA TRP A 115 -8.34 3.07 -4.97
C TRP A 115 -7.90 1.60 -4.85
N THR A 116 -7.20 1.06 -5.84
CA THR A 116 -6.49 -0.21 -5.72
C THR A 116 -5.00 -0.06 -6.01
N TYR A 117 -4.24 -1.08 -5.64
CA TYR A 117 -2.80 -1.17 -5.81
C TYR A 117 -2.44 -2.36 -6.70
N GLN A 118 -1.20 -2.33 -7.19
CA GLN A 118 -0.56 -3.46 -7.83
C GLN A 118 0.90 -3.60 -7.35
N LEU A 119 1.39 -4.82 -7.34
CA LEU A 119 2.76 -5.19 -6.97
C LEU A 119 3.24 -6.30 -7.88
N GLN A 120 4.49 -6.19 -8.34
CA GLN A 120 5.18 -7.22 -9.09
C GLN A 120 6.29 -7.84 -8.23
N VAL A 121 6.35 -9.16 -8.20
CA VAL A 121 7.42 -9.90 -7.51
C VAL A 121 8.05 -10.86 -8.50
N MET A 122 9.35 -10.69 -8.71
CA MET A 122 10.15 -11.45 -9.66
C MET A 122 10.88 -12.58 -8.93
N LEU A 123 11.04 -13.72 -9.59
CA LEU A 123 11.92 -14.81 -9.19
C LEU A 123 12.81 -15.19 -10.37
N GLU A 124 14.10 -14.92 -10.26
CA GLU A 124 15.10 -15.44 -11.20
C GLU A 124 15.48 -16.87 -10.81
N THR A 125 15.29 -17.83 -11.72
CA THR A 125 15.53 -19.25 -11.43
C THR A 125 15.95 -20.04 -12.67
N GLN A 126 16.44 -21.26 -12.46
CA GLN A 126 16.69 -22.25 -13.52
C GLN A 126 15.71 -23.41 -13.34
N PRO A 127 14.53 -23.37 -13.97
CA PRO A 127 13.49 -24.37 -13.75
C PRO A 127 13.96 -25.75 -14.20
N GLN A 128 13.76 -26.76 -13.37
CA GLN A 128 13.95 -28.15 -13.76
C GLN A 128 12.61 -28.79 -14.14
N TRP A 129 12.66 -29.86 -14.94
CA TRP A 129 11.45 -30.59 -15.27
C TRP A 129 10.81 -31.16 -13.98
N GLY A 130 9.55 -30.82 -13.76
CA GLY A 130 8.79 -31.21 -12.57
C GLY A 130 8.79 -30.19 -11.43
N ASP A 131 9.56 -29.10 -11.52
CA ASP A 131 9.46 -28.00 -10.56
C ASP A 131 8.07 -27.34 -10.62
N VAL A 132 7.49 -27.07 -9.46
CA VAL A 132 6.23 -26.36 -9.29
C VAL A 132 6.48 -25.07 -8.52
N TYR A 133 6.03 -23.95 -9.08
CA TYR A 133 6.14 -22.62 -8.48
C TYR A 133 4.75 -22.08 -8.17
N THR A 134 4.57 -21.52 -6.98
CA THR A 134 3.32 -20.90 -6.52
C THR A 134 3.58 -19.65 -5.72
#